data_AF-A0A927LGZ1-F1
#
_entry.id   AF-A0A927LGZ1-F1
#
_cell.length_a   1.000
_cell.length_b   1.000
_cell.length_c   1.000
_cell.angle_alpha   90.00
_cell.angle_beta   90.00
_cell.angle_gamma   90.00
#
_symmetry.space_group_name_H-M   'P 1'
#
loop_
_entity.id
_entity.type
_entity.pdbx_description
1 polymer ?
#
loop_
_entity_poly.entity_id
_entity_poly.type
_entity_poly.pdbx_seq_one_letter_code
_entity_poly.pdbx_strand_id
1 'polypeptide(L)'
;MKKLISTIGLFSLVVTMSSFTTPGNGGENIIGGGSTSAGNVKLDIIGGGSTSAGNVKLDIIGGGSTSAGNVKLDIIGGGSTSAGNVKLD
;
A
#
# COMPACT_ATOMS: atom_id res chain seq x y z
N MET A 1 0.59 15.87 -30.60
CA MET A 1 -0.15 14.78 -29.91
C MET A 1 0.68 14.01 -28.88
N LYS A 2 1.97 13.70 -29.11
CA LYS A 2 2.82 12.96 -28.14
C LYS A 2 2.97 13.63 -26.76
N LYS A 3 3.00 14.96 -26.71
CA LYS A 3 3.09 15.72 -25.45
C LYS A 3 1.84 15.60 -24.58
N LEU A 4 0.66 15.46 -25.19
CA LEU A 4 -0.63 15.41 -24.48
C LEU A 4 -0.85 14.07 -23.77
N ILE A 5 -0.51 12.94 -24.41
CA ILE A 5 -0.53 11.62 -23.77
C ILE A 5 0.45 11.56 -22.59
N SER A 6 1.65 12.14 -22.75
CA SER A 6 2.64 12.16 -21.67
C SER A 6 2.16 13.01 -20.49
N THR A 7 1.55 14.18 -20.73
CA THR A 7 1.02 15.04 -19.66
C THR A 7 -0.18 14.41 -18.95
N ILE A 8 -1.12 13.77 -19.66
CA ILE A 8 -2.27 13.10 -19.03
C ILE A 8 -1.83 11.84 -18.27
N GLY A 9 -0.89 11.07 -18.83
CA GLY A 9 -0.28 9.92 -18.17
C GLY A 9 0.47 10.34 -16.91
N LEU A 10 1.26 11.41 -16.98
CA LEU A 10 2.00 11.95 -15.83
C LEU A 10 1.08 12.57 -14.78
N PHE A 11 0.02 13.26 -15.18
CA PHE A 11 -0.96 13.82 -14.24
C PHE A 11 -1.75 12.72 -13.53
N SER A 12 -2.19 11.69 -14.26
CA SER A 12 -2.82 10.49 -13.69
C SER A 12 -1.87 9.74 -12.74
N LEU A 13 -0.59 9.63 -13.13
CA LEU A 13 0.45 9.04 -12.29
C LEU A 13 0.68 9.86 -11.01
N VAL A 14 0.73 11.18 -11.10
CA VAL A 14 0.91 12.08 -9.93
C VAL A 14 -0.30 12.00 -9.00
N VAL A 15 -1.52 11.93 -9.52
CA VAL A 15 -2.74 11.78 -8.71
C VAL A 15 -2.79 10.42 -8.01
N THR A 16 -2.42 9.33 -8.68
CA THR A 16 -2.39 7.98 -8.08
C THR A 16 -1.22 7.77 -7.12
N MET A 17 -0.13 8.52 -7.26
CA MET A 17 1.04 8.49 -6.36
C MET A 17 0.96 9.51 -5.21
N SER A 18 -0.13 10.26 -5.07
CA SER A 18 -0.19 11.40 -4.13
C SER A 18 -0.27 11.05 -2.64
N SER A 19 -0.38 9.76 -2.29
CA SER A 19 -0.43 9.30 -0.90
C SER A 19 0.80 8.47 -0.54
N PHE A 20 1.98 9.09 -0.48
CA PHE A 20 3.15 8.47 0.15
C PHE A 20 3.16 8.79 1.63
N THR A 21 2.87 7.80 2.47
CA THR A 21 3.10 7.90 3.91
C THR A 21 4.38 7.15 4.26
N THR A 22 5.23 7.77 5.08
CA THR A 22 6.34 7.09 5.75
C THR A 22 5.95 6.93 7.22
N PRO A 23 5.26 5.84 7.57
CA PRO A 23 4.91 5.59 8.95
C PRO A 23 6.17 5.46 9.80
N GLY A 24 6.16 6.19 10.91
CA GLY A 24 6.99 5.81 12.05
C GLY A 24 6.55 4.47 12.62
N ASN A 25 7.23 3.98 13.67
CA ASN A 25 6.77 2.81 14.43
C ASN A 25 5.42 3.11 15.10
N GLY A 26 4.31 2.91 14.38
CA GLY A 26 2.98 3.36 14.76
C GLY A 26 1.87 2.70 13.93
N GLY A 27 0.62 3.06 14.25
CA GLY A 27 -0.56 2.66 13.48
C GLY A 27 -0.98 3.79 12.54
N GLU A 28 -1.17 3.50 11.26
CA GLU A 28 -1.70 4.45 10.28
C GLU A 28 -2.99 3.94 9.65
N ASN A 29 -3.91 4.87 9.36
CA ASN A 29 -5.14 4.59 8.64
C ASN A 29 -5.13 5.36 7.32
N ILE A 30 -5.22 4.63 6.21
CA ILE A 30 -5.14 5.17 4.85
C ILE A 30 -6.49 4.95 4.16
N ILE A 31 -7.15 6.05 3.79
CA ILE A 31 -8.44 6.04 3.10
C ILE A 31 -8.27 6.53 1.67
N GLY A 32 -8.78 5.79 0.69
CA GLY A 32 -8.74 6.17 -0.73
C GLY A 32 -7.50 5.68 -1.48
N GLY A 33 -6.64 4.93 -0.81
CA GLY A 33 -5.46 4.31 -1.40
C GLY A 33 -4.17 5.11 -1.25
N GLY A 34 -3.05 4.39 -1.25
CA GLY A 34 -1.73 4.99 -1.09
C GLY A 34 -0.58 3.99 -1.09
N SER A 35 0.63 4.54 -1.10
CA SER A 35 1.89 3.81 -1.03
C SER A 35 2.55 4.04 0.31
N THR A 36 2.88 2.97 1.02
CA THR A 36 3.46 3.03 2.37
C THR A 36 4.82 2.39 2.40
N SER A 37 5.80 3.04 3.04
CA SER A 37 7.12 2.46 3.31
C SER A 37 7.53 2.61 4.77
N ALA A 38 7.72 1.51 5.50
CA ALA A 38 8.02 1.55 6.94
C ALA A 38 8.88 0.38 7.46
N GLY A 39 9.52 0.58 8.62
CA GLY A 39 10.26 -0.49 9.31
C GLY A 39 9.32 -1.51 9.96
N ASN A 40 8.65 -1.11 11.04
CA ASN A 40 7.63 -1.91 11.72
C ASN A 40 6.34 -1.09 11.85
N VAL A 41 5.25 -1.54 11.24
CA VAL A 41 4.02 -0.72 11.18
C VAL A 41 2.75 -1.56 11.33
N LYS A 42 1.67 -0.92 11.76
CA LYS A 42 0.31 -1.44 11.54
C LYS A 42 -0.42 -0.50 10.59
N LEU A 43 -1.03 -1.04 9.55
CA LEU A 43 -1.78 -0.24 8.59
C LEU A 43 -3.19 -0.79 8.48
N ASP A 44 -4.14 0.13 8.47
CA ASP A 44 -5.52 -0.11 8.11
C ASP A 44 -5.78 0.65 6.80
N ILE A 45 -6.08 -0.06 5.72
CA ILE A 45 -6.19 0.51 4.38
C ILE A 45 -7.56 0.23 3.82
N ILE A 46 -8.32 1.29 3.57
CA ILE A 46 -9.63 1.21 2.90
C ILE A 46 -9.46 1.76 1.47
N GLY A 47 -9.61 0.88 0.49
CA GLY A 47 -9.40 1.16 -0.93
C GLY A 47 -8.31 0.29 -1.52
N GLY A 48 -7.40 0.88 -2.31
CA GLY A 48 -6.29 0.13 -2.88
C GLY A 48 -4.92 0.77 -2.69
N GLY A 49 -3.92 -0.04 -2.37
CA GLY A 49 -2.62 0.49 -1.95
C GLY A 49 -1.46 -0.47 -2.10
N SER A 50 -0.25 0.07 -2.02
CA SER A 50 0.99 -0.70 -2.04
C SER A 50 1.74 -0.50 -0.73
N THR A 51 2.09 -1.58 -0.03
CA THR A 51 2.85 -1.50 1.22
C THR A 51 4.20 -2.17 1.07
N SER A 52 5.27 -1.48 1.46
CA SER A 52 6.62 -2.01 1.58
C SER A 52 7.10 -1.91 3.02
N ALA A 53 7.33 -3.02 3.73
CA ALA A 53 7.71 -2.94 5.14
C ALA A 53 8.63 -4.05 5.68
N GLY A 54 9.32 -3.81 6.79
CA GLY A 54 10.08 -4.87 7.49
C GLY A 54 9.16 -5.87 8.17
N ASN A 55 8.38 -5.41 9.16
CA ASN A 55 7.32 -6.18 9.80
C ASN A 55 6.01 -5.40 9.75
N VAL A 56 4.93 -6.02 9.28
CA VAL A 56 3.65 -5.32 9.13
C VAL A 56 2.47 -6.15 9.64
N LYS A 57 1.53 -5.48 10.30
CA LYS A 57 0.15 -5.95 10.40
C LYS A 57 -0.70 -5.09 9.48
N LEU A 58 -1.42 -5.73 8.59
CA LEU A 58 -2.11 -5.09 7.49
C LEU A 58 -3.55 -5.55 7.49
N ASP A 59 -4.45 -4.62 7.70
CA ASP A 59 -5.87 -4.82 7.51
C ASP A 59 -6.24 -4.04 6.24
N ILE A 60 -6.65 -4.74 5.18
CA ILE A 60 -7.00 -4.12 3.90
C ILE A 60 -8.43 -4.46 3.52
N ILE A 61 -9.23 -3.42 3.27
CA ILE A 61 -10.54 -3.53 2.64
C ILE A 61 -10.43 -2.97 1.22
N GLY A 62 -10.28 -3.86 0.23
CA GLY A 62 -10.18 -3.53 -1.18
C GLY A 62 -9.02 -4.23 -1.93
N GLY A 63 -8.22 -3.45 -2.66
CA GLY A 63 -7.29 -3.95 -3.70
C GLY A 63 -5.82 -3.60 -3.46
N GLY A 64 -4.92 -4.53 -3.11
CA GLY A 64 -3.56 -4.12 -2.69
C GLY A 64 -2.38 -5.02 -3.07
N SER A 65 -1.18 -4.45 -2.99
CA SER A 65 0.08 -5.18 -3.12
C SER A 65 0.96 -4.97 -1.89
N THR A 66 1.46 -6.05 -1.29
CA THR A 66 2.29 -5.98 -0.08
C THR A 66 3.63 -6.66 -0.32
N SER A 67 4.71 -5.97 0.00
CA SER A 67 6.08 -6.50 -0.02
C SER A 67 6.72 -6.32 1.35
N ALA A 68 6.94 -7.39 2.11
CA ALA A 68 7.50 -7.23 3.45
C ALA A 68 8.33 -8.41 3.99
N GLY A 69 9.08 -8.20 5.07
CA GLY A 69 9.81 -9.28 5.74
C GLY A 69 8.86 -10.26 6.43
N ASN A 70 8.07 -9.76 7.39
CA ASN A 70 7.00 -10.51 8.05
C ASN A 70 5.68 -9.77 7.95
N VAL A 71 4.62 -10.48 7.55
CA VAL A 71 3.28 -9.93 7.35
C VAL A 71 2.27 -10.71 8.17
N LYS A 72 1.45 -10.01 8.95
CA LYS A 72 0.09 -10.46 9.28
C LYS A 72 -0.88 -9.69 8.40
N LEU A 73 -1.73 -10.41 7.69
CA LEU A 73 -2.61 -9.81 6.69
C LEU A 73 -4.03 -10.32 6.91
N ASP A 74 -4.94 -9.37 7.15
CA ASP A 74 -6.38 -9.53 7.02
C ASP A 74 -6.79 -8.77 5.74
N ILE A 75 -7.37 -9.47 4.77
CA ILE A 75 -7.77 -8.90 3.48
C ILE A 75 -9.23 -9.21 3.21
N ILE A 76 -9.98 -8.15 2.95
CA ILE A 76 -11.32 -8.20 2.38
C ILE A 76 -11.24 -7.59 0.98
N GLY A 77 -10.95 -8.44 -0.01
CA GLY A 77 -10.83 -8.04 -1.42
C GLY A 77 -9.71 -8.80 -2.16
N GLY A 78 -9.14 -8.19 -3.19
CA GLY A 78 -8.14 -8.82 -4.06
C GLY A 78 -6.75 -8.24 -3.85
N GLY A 79 -5.70 -9.06 -3.84
CA GLY A 79 -4.35 -8.52 -3.70
C GLY A 79 -3.24 -9.52 -3.91
N SER A 80 -2.02 -9.00 -3.96
CA SER A 80 -0.78 -9.78 -4.06
C SER A 80 0.08 -9.51 -2.84
N THR A 81 0.62 -10.57 -2.22
CA THR A 81 1.55 -10.44 -1.10
C THR A 81 2.82 -11.21 -1.39
N SER A 82 3.94 -10.53 -1.33
CA SER A 82 5.28 -11.08 -1.36
C SER A 82 5.92 -10.83 0.01
N ALA A 83 6.16 -11.88 0.79
CA ALA A 83 6.87 -11.72 2.05
C ALA A 83 7.70 -12.93 2.43
N GLY A 84 8.70 -12.70 3.28
CA GLY A 84 9.51 -13.77 3.87
C GLY A 84 8.65 -14.72 4.71
N ASN A 85 7.78 -14.16 5.56
CA ASN A 85 6.75 -14.91 6.27
C ASN A 85 5.39 -14.20 6.15
N VAL A 86 4.34 -14.95 5.81
CA VAL A 86 2.95 -14.46 5.77
C VAL A 86 2.11 -15.28 6.72
N LYS A 87 1.37 -14.60 7.60
CA LYS A 87 0.22 -15.15 8.30
C LYS A 87 -1.03 -14.46 7.77
N LEU A 88 -1.90 -15.26 7.15
CA LEU A 88 -3.24 -14.84 6.78
C LEU A 88 -4.16 -15.14 7.96
N ASP A 89 -4.85 -14.13 8.46
CA ASP A 89 -5.86 -14.24 9.51
C ASP A 89 -7.27 -14.03 8.95
#